data_AF-A0A2D7HFD8-F1
#
_entry.id   AF-A0A2D7HFD8-F1
#
_cell.length_a   1.000
_cell.length_b   1.000
_cell.length_c   1.000
_cell.angle_alpha   90.00
_cell.angle_beta   90.00
_cell.angle_gamma   90.00
#
_symmetry.space_group_name_H-M   'P 1'
#
loop_
_entity.id
_entity.type
_entity.pdbx_description
1 polymer ?
#
loop_
_entity_poly.entity_id
_entity_poly.type
_entity_poly.pdbx_seq_one_letter_code
_entity_poly.pdbx_strand_id
1 'polypeptide(L)'
;MAKSAQKTFRSGLVCCMLLVAPTLLYGENSESDSNTKNVVKPQKSSQPMKSHELATESDQLALQLTREHLPQLTPLLKQLKIDQPRQYERAILDLARSARKLSVAQKRDKQLYQVELELLKADTEANLIAAKLKVRDKPQDRDKLRNAVIRLHTAKKHKMQYEVDLFRKRLARDQALLATAEQNLTAFEDDSNNTVDAFYLKLLRKADRKPSAGKTQKTTDLKTKRQKTNTSSSEQ
;
A
#
# COMPACT_ATOMS: atom_id res chain seq x y z
N MET A 1 29.32 48.72 -34.41
CA MET A 1 29.90 47.48 -34.95
C MET A 1 30.38 46.64 -33.76
N ALA A 2 29.51 45.82 -33.16
CA ALA A 2 29.24 44.42 -33.50
C ALA A 2 30.40 43.45 -33.14
N LYS A 3 30.23 42.68 -32.05
CA LYS A 3 30.18 41.20 -32.06
C LYS A 3 29.98 40.67 -30.63
N SER A 4 28.76 40.25 -30.32
CA SER A 4 28.42 39.47 -29.12
C SER A 4 28.59 37.98 -29.44
N ALA A 5 29.33 37.25 -28.63
CA ALA A 5 29.51 35.81 -28.74
C ALA A 5 28.37 35.08 -28.02
N GLN A 6 27.40 34.57 -28.80
CA GLN A 6 26.39 33.64 -28.31
C GLN A 6 27.01 32.23 -28.25
N LYS A 7 27.23 31.70 -27.04
CA LYS A 7 27.53 30.29 -26.83
C LYS A 7 26.22 29.53 -26.58
N THR A 8 25.87 28.68 -27.53
CA THR A 8 24.74 27.76 -27.48
C THR A 8 25.06 26.58 -26.57
N PHE A 9 24.43 26.52 -25.38
CA PHE A 9 24.41 25.32 -24.55
C PHE A 9 23.31 24.38 -25.06
N ARG A 10 23.69 23.40 -25.87
CA ARG A 10 22.90 22.17 -26.08
C ARG A 10 23.48 21.10 -25.16
N SER A 11 22.75 20.76 -24.09
CA SER A 11 23.02 19.56 -23.29
C SER A 11 21.73 18.78 -23.14
N GLY A 12 21.69 17.61 -23.78
CA GLY A 12 20.60 16.65 -23.76
C GLY A 12 20.23 16.23 -22.35
N LEU A 13 18.97 16.38 -22.02
CA LEU A 13 18.34 15.75 -20.88
C LEU A 13 18.02 14.31 -21.27
N VAL A 14 18.90 13.38 -20.88
CA VAL A 14 18.67 11.94 -21.00
C VAL A 14 17.49 11.56 -20.09
N CYS A 15 16.45 11.08 -20.76
CA CYS A 15 15.22 10.56 -20.21
C CYS A 15 15.50 9.32 -19.35
N CYS A 16 15.36 9.42 -18.03
CA CYS A 16 15.26 8.24 -17.18
C CYS A 16 13.83 7.69 -17.30
N MET A 17 13.66 6.75 -18.24
CA MET A 17 12.48 5.90 -18.32
C MET A 17 12.38 5.06 -17.04
N LEU A 18 11.41 5.37 -16.19
CA LEU A 18 10.97 4.43 -15.16
C LEU A 18 10.15 3.35 -15.86
N LEU A 19 10.76 2.17 -16.00
CA LEU A 19 10.13 0.90 -16.32
C LEU A 19 9.12 0.56 -15.22
N VAL A 20 7.84 0.79 -15.49
CA VAL A 20 6.74 0.11 -14.79
C VAL A 20 6.28 -1.00 -15.71
N ALA A 21 6.54 -2.24 -15.30
CA ALA A 21 6.01 -3.43 -15.96
C ALA A 21 4.48 -3.50 -15.72
N PRO A 22 3.64 -3.54 -16.76
CA PRO A 22 2.25 -3.94 -16.61
C PRO A 22 2.17 -5.46 -16.64
N THR A 23 1.72 -6.07 -15.53
CA THR A 23 1.19 -7.42 -15.54
C THR A 23 -0.09 -7.43 -16.38
N LEU A 24 0.05 -7.85 -17.64
CA LEU A 24 -1.05 -8.17 -18.54
C LEU A 24 -1.77 -9.42 -18.01
N LEU A 25 -2.98 -9.21 -17.51
CA LEU A 25 -3.97 -10.26 -17.35
C LEU A 25 -4.64 -10.47 -18.71
N TYR A 26 -4.41 -11.67 -19.24
CA TYR A 26 -4.93 -12.24 -20.47
C TYR A 26 -6.44 -12.50 -20.31
N GLY A 27 -7.24 -12.09 -21.29
CA GLY A 27 -8.68 -12.29 -21.34
C GLY A 27 -9.16 -12.18 -22.77
N GLU A 28 -9.08 -13.29 -23.50
CA GLU A 28 -9.67 -13.49 -24.82
C GLU A 28 -11.20 -13.66 -24.74
N ASN A 29 -11.89 -13.07 -25.71
CA ASN A 29 -13.09 -13.55 -26.42
C ASN A 29 -13.49 -12.41 -27.39
N SER A 30 -13.12 -12.48 -28.68
CA SER A 30 -13.77 -13.19 -29.80
C SER A 30 -14.86 -12.36 -30.49
N GLU A 31 -14.55 -11.98 -31.75
CA GLU A 31 -15.42 -11.81 -32.95
C GLU A 31 -16.67 -10.87 -32.84
N SER A 32 -17.12 -10.08 -33.82
CA SER A 32 -16.95 -10.00 -35.28
C SER A 32 -17.50 -8.64 -35.79
N ASP A 33 -17.11 -8.28 -37.01
CA ASP A 33 -17.78 -7.47 -38.04
C ASP A 33 -17.97 -5.94 -37.96
N SER A 34 -17.11 -5.29 -38.75
CA SER A 34 -17.36 -4.37 -39.88
C SER A 34 -18.24 -3.11 -39.73
N ASN A 35 -17.54 -1.99 -39.97
CA ASN A 35 -17.88 -0.95 -40.94
C ASN A 35 -19.13 -0.08 -40.70
N THR A 36 -18.97 1.13 -40.15
CA THR A 36 -19.56 2.33 -40.78
C THR A 36 -18.81 3.61 -40.39
N LYS A 37 -18.53 4.43 -41.40
CA LYS A 37 -18.05 5.81 -41.31
C LYS A 37 -19.04 6.72 -40.59
N ASN A 38 -18.46 7.79 -40.04
CA ASN A 38 -18.99 9.14 -39.82
C ASN A 38 -19.49 9.54 -38.41
N VAL A 39 -18.91 10.68 -37.99
CA VAL A 39 -19.56 11.77 -37.22
C VAL A 39 -19.52 11.63 -35.69
N VAL A 40 -18.50 12.26 -35.10
CA VAL A 40 -18.54 13.42 -34.17
C VAL A 40 -17.25 13.42 -33.35
N LYS A 41 -16.41 14.44 -33.53
CA LYS A 41 -15.38 14.82 -32.56
C LYS A 41 -16.10 15.22 -31.27
N PRO A 42 -15.90 14.56 -30.11
CA PRO A 42 -16.28 15.17 -28.86
C PRO A 42 -15.28 16.27 -28.57
N GLN A 43 -15.77 17.49 -28.74
CA GLN A 43 -15.12 18.73 -28.36
C GLN A 43 -14.76 18.63 -26.87
N LYS A 44 -13.45 18.53 -26.62
CA LYS A 44 -12.83 18.44 -25.30
C LYS A 44 -13.07 19.77 -24.58
N SER A 45 -14.20 19.89 -23.88
CA SER A 45 -14.42 20.95 -22.90
C SER A 45 -13.54 20.66 -21.69
N SER A 46 -12.30 21.16 -21.77
CA SER A 46 -11.44 21.30 -20.60
C SER A 46 -12.20 22.08 -19.54
N GLN A 47 -12.40 21.49 -18.36
CA GLN A 47 -12.73 22.24 -17.16
C GLN A 47 -11.43 22.83 -16.58
N PRO A 48 -11.16 24.13 -16.71
CA PRO A 48 -9.96 24.76 -16.15
C PRO A 48 -10.07 25.05 -14.64
N MET A 49 -11.27 24.96 -14.05
CA MET A 49 -11.48 25.37 -12.65
C MET A 49 -11.01 24.31 -11.64
N LYS A 50 -11.22 23.02 -11.91
CA LYS A 50 -10.83 21.95 -10.98
C LYS A 50 -9.31 21.73 -10.91
N SER A 51 -8.59 22.04 -11.99
CA SER A 51 -7.13 21.89 -12.02
C SER A 51 -6.42 22.97 -11.19
N HIS A 52 -6.98 24.19 -11.11
CA HIS A 52 -6.40 25.27 -10.31
C HIS A 52 -6.58 25.01 -8.80
N GLU A 53 -7.74 24.50 -8.39
CA GLU A 53 -8.00 24.20 -6.98
C GLU A 53 -7.07 23.10 -6.43
N LEU A 54 -6.91 22.00 -7.19
CA LEU A 54 -5.99 20.91 -6.84
C LEU A 54 -4.51 21.35 -6.80
N ALA A 55 -4.13 22.32 -7.63
CA ALA A 55 -2.80 22.92 -7.59
C ALA A 55 -2.59 23.72 -6.30
N THR A 56 -3.64 24.40 -5.82
CA THR A 56 -3.58 25.26 -4.62
C THR A 56 -3.46 24.41 -3.35
N GLU A 57 -4.20 23.31 -3.25
CA GLU A 57 -4.09 22.35 -2.14
C GLU A 57 -2.70 21.68 -2.08
N SER A 58 -2.17 21.30 -3.25
CA SER A 58 -0.85 20.66 -3.35
C SER A 58 0.26 21.62 -2.90
N ASP A 59 0.17 22.91 -3.26
CA ASP A 59 1.11 23.94 -2.82
C ASP A 59 1.10 24.11 -1.30
N GLN A 60 -0.10 24.17 -0.68
CA GLN A 60 -0.24 24.28 0.77
C GLN A 60 0.39 23.09 1.51
N LEU A 61 0.08 21.85 1.09
CA LEU A 61 0.62 20.64 1.70
C LEU A 61 2.15 20.56 1.60
N ALA A 62 2.70 20.89 0.42
CA ALA A 62 4.13 20.89 0.19
C ALA A 62 4.86 21.94 1.04
N LEU A 63 4.30 23.16 1.12
CA LEU A 63 4.86 24.24 1.93
C LEU A 63 4.79 23.93 3.43
N GLN A 64 3.71 23.31 3.90
CA GLN A 64 3.60 22.88 5.30
C GLN A 64 4.66 21.82 5.63
N LEU A 65 4.77 20.76 4.83
CA LEU A 65 5.79 19.72 5.00
C LEU A 65 7.20 20.32 5.03
N THR A 66 7.45 21.28 4.14
CA THR A 66 8.75 21.96 4.05
C THR A 66 9.05 22.75 5.32
N ARG A 67 8.09 23.53 5.83
CA ARG A 67 8.27 24.33 7.05
C ARG A 67 8.52 23.47 8.28
N GLU A 68 7.77 22.38 8.44
CA GLU A 68 7.80 21.56 9.64
C GLU A 68 8.97 20.58 9.68
N HIS A 69 9.37 20.04 8.52
CA HIS A 69 10.28 18.90 8.48
C HIS A 69 11.50 19.09 7.60
N LEU A 70 11.44 19.96 6.60
CA LEU A 70 12.49 20.16 5.59
C LEU A 70 12.84 21.64 5.39
N PRO A 71 13.15 22.41 6.46
CA PRO A 71 13.29 23.87 6.37
C PRO A 71 14.37 24.31 5.39
N GLN A 72 15.37 23.44 5.16
CA GLN A 72 16.48 23.64 4.21
C GLN A 72 16.00 23.84 2.76
N LEU A 73 14.82 23.33 2.38
CA LEU A 73 14.27 23.47 1.03
C LEU A 73 13.51 24.80 0.83
N THR A 74 13.12 25.49 1.91
CA THR A 74 12.37 26.76 1.83
C THR A 74 13.01 27.81 0.91
N PRO A 75 14.31 28.16 1.07
CA PRO A 75 14.93 29.15 0.18
C PRO A 75 15.01 28.66 -1.27
N LEU A 76 15.20 27.35 -1.49
CA LEU A 76 15.27 26.77 -2.83
C LEU A 76 13.92 26.83 -3.54
N LEU A 77 12.82 26.50 -2.86
CA LEU A 77 11.48 26.60 -3.43
C LEU A 77 11.12 28.05 -3.78
N LYS A 78 11.50 29.02 -2.94
CA LYS A 78 11.30 30.44 -3.24
C LYS A 78 12.04 30.86 -4.51
N GLN A 79 13.29 30.44 -4.65
CA GLN A 79 14.08 30.75 -5.84
C GLN A 79 13.51 30.06 -7.09
N LEU A 80 13.17 28.77 -7.00
CA LEU A 80 12.57 28.03 -8.11
C LEU A 80 11.25 28.65 -8.59
N LYS A 81 10.44 29.20 -7.67
CA LYS A 81 9.19 29.87 -8.03
C LYS A 81 9.40 31.08 -8.95
N ILE A 82 10.52 31.79 -8.79
CA ILE A 82 10.86 32.98 -9.57
C ILE A 82 11.59 32.59 -10.86
N ASP A 83 12.64 31.79 -10.73
CA ASP A 83 13.58 31.53 -11.82
C ASP A 83 13.08 30.42 -12.78
N GLN A 84 12.38 29.41 -12.24
CA GLN A 84 12.05 28.18 -12.94
C GLN A 84 10.67 27.63 -12.53
N PRO A 85 9.56 28.31 -12.88
CA PRO A 85 8.22 27.98 -12.37
C PRO A 85 7.78 26.55 -12.70
N ARG A 86 8.18 25.99 -13.86
CA ARG A 86 7.88 24.59 -14.20
C ARG A 86 8.57 23.59 -13.27
N GLN A 87 9.80 23.88 -12.83
CA GLN A 87 10.52 23.03 -11.86
C GLN A 87 9.94 23.19 -10.46
N TYR A 88 9.48 24.39 -10.11
CA TYR A 88 8.74 24.65 -8.88
C TYR A 88 7.47 23.79 -8.82
N GLU A 89 6.63 23.84 -9.85
CA GLU A 89 5.39 23.04 -9.91
C GLU A 89 5.66 21.55 -9.72
N ARG A 90 6.69 21.02 -10.39
CA ARG A 90 7.11 19.62 -10.24
C ARG A 90 7.56 19.31 -8.81
N ALA A 91 8.40 20.15 -8.22
CA ALA A 91 8.88 19.99 -6.86
C ALA A 91 7.72 20.02 -5.84
N ILE A 92 6.76 20.93 -6.02
CA ILE A 92 5.55 21.02 -5.20
C ILE A 92 4.72 19.74 -5.31
N LEU A 93 4.50 19.21 -6.51
CA LEU A 93 3.76 17.96 -6.69
C LEU A 93 4.44 16.77 -6.00
N ASP A 94 5.77 16.65 -6.10
CA ASP A 94 6.52 15.58 -5.46
C ASP A 94 6.53 15.69 -3.92
N LEU A 95 6.65 16.92 -3.40
CA LEU A 95 6.54 17.21 -1.96
C LEU A 95 5.12 16.95 -1.45
N ALA A 96 4.09 17.33 -2.21
CA ALA A 96 2.69 17.07 -1.85
C ALA A 96 2.40 15.56 -1.81
N ARG A 97 2.94 14.78 -2.76
CA ARG A 97 2.86 13.30 -2.72
C ARG A 97 3.52 12.75 -1.46
N SER A 98 4.69 13.27 -1.09
CA SER A 98 5.40 12.87 0.13
C SER A 98 4.60 13.24 1.39
N ALA A 99 4.00 14.42 1.44
CA ALA A 99 3.14 14.88 2.53
C ALA A 99 1.90 13.97 2.68
N ARG A 100 1.23 13.64 1.57
CA ARG A 100 0.09 12.69 1.58
C ARG A 100 0.50 11.30 2.04
N LYS A 101 1.67 10.81 1.61
CA LYS A 101 2.20 9.52 2.07
C LYS A 101 2.42 9.53 3.58
N LEU A 102 3.00 10.61 4.12
CA LEU A 102 3.20 10.78 5.56
C LEU A 102 1.88 10.90 6.32
N SER A 103 0.88 11.62 5.81
CA SER A 103 -0.42 11.72 6.49
C SER A 103 -1.15 10.38 6.54
N VAL A 104 -1.05 9.56 5.48
CA VAL A 104 -1.58 8.20 5.48
C VAL A 104 -0.81 7.30 6.46
N ALA A 105 0.52 7.44 6.53
CA ALA A 105 1.33 6.72 7.51
C ALA A 105 0.92 7.09 8.95
N GLN A 106 0.75 8.38 9.23
CA GLN A 106 0.35 8.90 10.54
C GLN A 106 -1.02 8.36 10.99
N LYS A 107 -1.98 8.24 10.07
CA LYS A 107 -3.30 7.67 10.37
C LYS A 107 -3.27 6.17 10.65
N ARG A 108 -2.30 5.44 10.09
CA ARG A 108 -2.21 3.97 10.22
C ARG A 108 -1.41 3.54 11.44
N ASP A 109 -0.22 4.08 11.60
CA ASP A 109 0.70 3.71 12.67
C ASP A 109 1.71 4.84 12.90
N LYS A 110 1.84 5.26 14.16
CA LYS A 110 2.82 6.27 14.60
C LYS A 110 4.26 5.82 14.30
N GLN A 111 4.57 4.53 14.42
CA GLN A 111 5.90 4.00 14.12
C GLN A 111 6.22 4.10 12.63
N LEU A 112 5.26 3.74 11.76
CA LEU A 112 5.38 3.90 10.31
C LEU A 112 5.63 5.35 9.91
N TYR A 113 4.89 6.29 10.51
CA TYR A 113 5.09 7.71 10.27
C TYR A 113 6.52 8.17 10.60
N GLN A 114 7.05 7.78 11.75
CA GLN A 114 8.40 8.16 12.16
C GLN A 114 9.46 7.62 11.19
N VAL A 115 9.33 6.35 10.81
CA VAL A 115 10.25 5.67 9.87
C VAL A 115 10.23 6.32 8.48
N GLU A 116 9.05 6.62 7.95
CA GLU A 116 8.91 7.30 6.65
C GLU A 116 9.40 8.75 6.71
N LEU A 117 9.20 9.45 7.83
CA LEU A 117 9.69 10.81 8.03
C LEU A 117 11.22 10.87 8.07
N GLU A 118 11.85 9.95 8.79
CA GLU A 118 13.31 9.84 8.85
C GLU A 118 13.91 9.53 7.49
N LEU A 119 13.29 8.61 6.74
CA LEU A 119 13.71 8.27 5.40
C LEU A 119 13.63 9.49 4.47
N LEU A 120 12.52 10.24 4.51
CA LEU A 120 12.35 11.46 3.71
C LEU A 120 13.41 12.52 4.05
N LYS A 121 13.69 12.74 5.34
CA LYS A 121 14.71 13.70 5.78
C LYS A 121 16.11 13.30 5.32
N ALA A 122 16.46 12.02 5.43
CA ALA A 122 17.78 11.54 5.02
C ALA A 122 17.97 11.59 3.50
N ASP A 123 16.94 11.24 2.73
CA ASP A 123 16.99 11.27 1.27
C ASP A 123 17.11 12.70 0.73
N THR A 124 16.32 13.62 1.27
CA THR A 124 16.37 15.05 0.90
C THR A 124 17.71 15.69 1.25
N GLU A 125 18.30 15.37 2.40
CA GLU A 125 19.62 15.85 2.80
C GLU A 125 20.71 15.35 1.83
N ALA A 126 20.72 14.05 1.51
CA ALA A 126 21.69 13.48 0.57
C ALA A 126 21.58 14.11 -0.82
N ASN A 127 20.35 14.26 -1.33
CA ASN A 127 20.08 14.89 -2.63
C ASN A 127 20.47 16.37 -2.65
N LEU A 128 20.24 17.10 -1.56
CA LEU A 128 20.64 18.50 -1.43
C LEU A 128 22.16 18.65 -1.52
N ILE A 129 22.92 17.81 -0.78
CA ILE A 129 24.38 17.87 -0.78
C ILE A 129 24.93 17.46 -2.16
N ALA A 130 24.35 16.43 -2.78
CA ALA A 130 24.72 16.03 -4.14
C ALA A 130 24.47 17.16 -5.16
N ALA A 131 23.35 17.88 -5.05
CA ALA A 131 23.06 19.04 -5.89
C ALA A 131 24.07 20.18 -5.66
N LYS A 132 24.46 20.44 -4.40
CA LYS A 132 25.51 21.43 -4.09
C LYS A 132 26.85 21.06 -4.74
N LEU A 133 27.26 19.79 -4.64
CA LEU A 133 28.49 19.29 -5.26
C LEU A 133 28.48 19.40 -6.78
N LYS A 134 27.31 19.20 -7.42
CA LYS A 134 27.15 19.40 -8.87
C LYS A 134 27.40 20.84 -9.31
N VAL A 135 27.05 21.82 -8.47
CA VAL A 135 27.32 23.25 -8.74
C VAL A 135 28.78 23.59 -8.45
N ARG A 136 29.31 23.08 -7.34
CA ARG A 136 30.70 23.30 -6.95
C ARG A 136 31.23 22.13 -6.12
N ASP A 137 32.30 21.54 -6.61
CA ASP A 137 32.95 20.43 -5.93
C ASP A 137 33.86 20.94 -4.80
N LYS A 138 33.46 20.68 -3.55
CA LYS A 138 34.20 21.05 -2.35
C LYS A 138 34.50 19.80 -1.53
N PRO A 139 35.74 19.60 -1.03
CA PRO A 139 36.09 18.42 -0.26
C PRO A 139 35.20 18.24 0.99
N GLN A 140 34.91 19.34 1.70
CA GLN A 140 34.02 19.32 2.86
C GLN A 140 32.57 18.85 2.53
N ASP A 141 32.05 19.19 1.34
CA ASP A 141 30.71 18.76 0.93
C ASP A 141 30.73 17.26 0.53
N ARG A 142 31.87 16.70 0.11
CA ARG A 142 32.03 15.25 -0.14
C ARG A 142 31.96 14.45 1.16
N ASP A 143 32.61 14.92 2.23
CA ASP A 143 32.53 14.26 3.55
C ASP A 143 31.10 14.32 4.11
N LYS A 144 30.43 15.47 3.95
CA LYS A 144 29.01 15.62 4.31
C LYS A 144 28.13 14.66 3.51
N LEU A 145 28.37 14.50 2.21
CA LEU A 145 27.63 13.55 1.38
C LEU A 145 27.81 12.13 1.89
N ARG A 146 29.04 11.73 2.25
CA ARG A 146 29.32 10.40 2.82
C ARG A 146 28.48 10.15 4.08
N ASN A 147 28.44 11.11 5.00
CA ASN A 147 27.64 11.02 6.22
C ASN A 147 26.14 10.98 5.94
N ALA A 148 25.65 11.79 4.99
CA ALA A 148 24.25 11.78 4.58
C ALA A 148 23.84 10.44 3.93
N VAL A 149 24.72 9.83 3.13
CA VAL A 149 24.49 8.50 2.54
C VAL A 149 24.44 7.42 3.62
N ILE A 150 25.33 7.47 4.63
CA ILE A 150 25.26 6.55 5.79
C ILE A 150 23.91 6.69 6.49
N ARG A 151 23.48 7.93 6.78
CA ARG A 151 22.18 8.21 7.40
C ARG A 151 21.01 7.67 6.57
N LEU A 152 21.05 7.84 5.25
CA LEU A 152 20.05 7.31 4.32
C LEU A 152 19.99 5.78 4.36
N HIS A 153 21.14 5.11 4.37
CA HIS A 153 21.19 3.64 4.51
C HIS A 153 20.62 3.16 5.84
N THR A 154 20.94 3.85 6.94
CA THR A 154 20.38 3.54 8.26
C THR A 154 18.86 3.71 8.28
N ALA A 155 18.32 4.81 7.72
CA ALA A 155 16.88 5.02 7.64
C ALA A 155 16.18 3.95 6.76
N LYS A 156 16.79 3.55 5.64
CA LYS A 156 16.31 2.44 4.81
C LYS A 156 16.30 1.12 5.59
N LYS A 157 17.36 0.84 6.36
CA LYS A 157 17.42 -0.35 7.23
C LYS A 157 16.30 -0.35 8.26
N HIS A 158 16.07 0.77 8.95
CA HIS A 158 14.97 0.88 9.92
C HIS A 158 13.60 0.62 9.28
N LYS A 159 13.39 1.13 8.06
CA LYS A 159 12.18 0.84 7.29
C LYS A 159 12.00 -0.64 7.01
N MET A 160 13.05 -1.31 6.53
CA MET A 160 13.00 -2.74 6.25
C MET A 160 12.75 -3.55 7.52
N GLN A 161 13.35 -3.16 8.65
CA GLN A 161 13.10 -3.81 9.94
C GLN A 161 11.63 -3.68 10.37
N TYR A 162 11.05 -2.49 10.25
CA TYR A 162 9.62 -2.28 10.51
C TYR A 162 8.73 -3.16 9.62
N GLU A 163 9.04 -3.26 8.32
CA GLU A 163 8.31 -4.11 7.37
C GLU A 163 8.39 -5.59 7.76
N VAL A 164 9.58 -6.07 8.14
CA VAL A 164 9.77 -7.44 8.64
C VAL A 164 8.91 -7.71 9.88
N ASP A 165 8.88 -6.78 10.84
CA ASP A 165 8.08 -6.95 12.05
C ASP A 165 6.57 -6.94 11.77
N LEU A 166 6.12 -6.12 10.82
CA LEU A 166 4.75 -6.14 10.34
C LEU A 166 4.37 -7.48 9.71
N PHE A 167 5.24 -8.03 8.85
CA PHE A 167 5.01 -9.33 8.22
C PHE A 167 5.00 -10.47 9.23
N ARG A 168 5.88 -10.45 10.23
CA ARG A 168 5.87 -11.42 11.34
C ARG A 168 4.54 -11.41 12.09
N LYS A 169 4.02 -10.23 12.42
CA LYS A 169 2.71 -10.09 13.09
C LYS A 169 1.57 -10.62 12.22
N ARG A 170 1.62 -10.38 10.90
CA ARG A 170 0.62 -10.91 9.97
C ARG A 170 0.70 -12.43 9.89
N LEU A 171 1.89 -12.98 9.72
CA LEU A 171 2.14 -14.41 9.63
C LEU A 171 1.65 -15.15 10.89
N ALA A 172 1.89 -14.60 12.08
CA ALA A 172 1.39 -15.18 13.33
C ALA A 172 -0.14 -15.24 13.38
N ARG A 173 -0.84 -14.20 12.89
CA ARG A 173 -2.31 -14.20 12.79
C ARG A 173 -2.81 -15.23 11.79
N ASP A 174 -2.19 -15.29 10.61
CA ASP A 174 -2.58 -16.22 9.55
C ASP A 174 -2.36 -17.68 10.00
N GLN A 175 -1.28 -17.96 10.75
CA GLN A 175 -1.03 -19.26 11.38
C GLN A 175 -2.10 -19.64 12.42
N ALA A 176 -2.53 -18.69 13.26
CA ALA A 176 -3.60 -18.95 14.23
C ALA A 176 -4.95 -19.25 13.54
N LEU A 177 -5.25 -18.53 12.44
CA LEU A 177 -6.46 -18.77 11.64
C LEU A 177 -6.41 -20.15 10.97
N LEU A 178 -5.26 -20.54 10.44
CA LEU A 178 -5.05 -21.85 9.84
C LEU A 178 -5.24 -22.97 10.87
N ALA A 179 -4.63 -22.85 12.05
CA ALA A 179 -4.81 -23.84 13.12
C ALA A 179 -6.29 -23.97 13.55
N THR A 180 -7.02 -22.86 13.60
CA THR A 180 -8.46 -22.87 13.91
C THR A 180 -9.26 -23.57 12.81
N ALA A 181 -8.93 -23.32 11.53
CA ALA A 181 -9.58 -23.96 10.40
C ALA A 181 -9.32 -25.47 10.36
N GLU A 182 -8.09 -25.89 10.66
CA GLU A 182 -7.71 -27.30 10.80
C GLU A 182 -8.49 -27.96 11.94
N GLN A 183 -8.60 -27.31 13.09
CA GLN A 183 -9.40 -27.83 14.21
C GLN A 183 -10.88 -27.99 13.81
N ASN A 184 -11.46 -26.99 13.13
CA ASN A 184 -12.84 -27.08 12.66
C ASN A 184 -13.05 -28.19 11.64
N LEU A 185 -12.06 -28.42 10.76
CA LEU A 185 -12.10 -29.52 9.80
C LEU A 185 -12.09 -30.87 10.51
N THR A 186 -11.16 -31.08 11.45
CA THR A 186 -11.08 -32.33 12.22
C THR A 186 -12.38 -32.60 13.01
N ALA A 187 -12.92 -31.58 13.67
CA ALA A 187 -14.20 -31.69 14.38
C ALA A 187 -15.36 -32.05 13.42
N PHE A 188 -15.38 -31.45 12.23
CA PHE A 188 -16.37 -31.79 11.21
C PHE A 188 -16.21 -33.22 10.70
N GLU A 189 -14.98 -33.70 10.49
CA GLU A 189 -14.71 -35.07 10.07
C GLU A 189 -15.16 -36.09 11.12
N ASP A 190 -14.89 -35.81 12.40
CA ASP A 190 -15.33 -36.62 13.54
C ASP A 190 -16.87 -36.65 13.66
N ASP A 191 -17.52 -35.49 13.49
CA ASP A 191 -18.99 -35.38 13.51
C ASP A 191 -19.62 -36.03 12.28
N SER A 192 -19.00 -35.92 11.10
CA SER A 192 -19.50 -36.49 9.84
C SER A 192 -19.64 -38.00 9.96
N ASN A 193 -18.63 -38.68 10.50
CA ASN A 193 -18.69 -40.13 10.71
C ASN A 193 -19.88 -40.58 11.57
N ASN A 194 -20.31 -39.76 12.53
CA ASN A 194 -21.45 -40.04 13.40
C ASN A 194 -22.80 -39.58 12.80
N THR A 195 -22.77 -38.60 11.89
CA THR A 195 -23.98 -37.94 11.35
C THR A 195 -24.39 -38.43 9.97
N VAL A 196 -23.49 -39.05 9.20
CA VAL A 196 -23.78 -39.61 7.87
C VAL A 196 -24.90 -40.64 7.95
N ASP A 197 -24.84 -41.60 8.89
CA ASP A 197 -25.88 -42.61 9.04
C ASP A 197 -27.22 -42.02 9.47
N ALA A 198 -27.21 -41.05 10.39
CA ALA A 198 -28.41 -40.34 10.83
C ALA A 198 -29.05 -39.54 9.68
N PHE A 199 -28.22 -38.88 8.87
CA PHE A 199 -28.66 -38.11 7.71
C PHE A 199 -29.17 -39.03 6.59
N TYR A 200 -28.48 -40.14 6.32
CA TYR A 200 -28.91 -41.18 5.39
C TYR A 200 -30.28 -41.73 5.76
N LEU A 201 -30.49 -42.10 7.03
CA LEU A 201 -31.79 -42.57 7.52
C LEU A 201 -32.89 -41.51 7.42
N LYS A 202 -32.55 -40.23 7.57
CA LYS A 202 -33.49 -39.11 7.39
C LYS A 202 -33.87 -38.94 5.91
N LEU A 203 -32.91 -39.11 4.99
CA LEU A 203 -33.17 -39.07 3.55
C LEU A 203 -34.00 -40.27 3.07
N LEU A 204 -33.71 -41.48 3.56
CA LEU A 204 -34.54 -42.67 3.26
C LEU A 204 -36.00 -42.48 3.68
N ARG A 205 -36.22 -41.92 4.88
CA ARG A 205 -37.57 -41.58 5.38
C ARG A 205 -38.29 -40.56 4.49
N LYS A 206 -37.58 -39.57 3.95
CA LYS A 206 -38.16 -38.59 3.01
C LYS A 206 -38.49 -39.18 1.64
N ALA A 207 -37.83 -40.28 1.26
CA ALA A 207 -38.04 -40.96 -0.02
C ALA A 207 -39.04 -42.13 0.07
N ASP A 208 -39.78 -42.24 1.19
CA ASP A 208 -40.73 -43.34 1.48
C ASP A 208 -40.12 -44.75 1.37
N ARG A 209 -38.80 -44.89 1.62
CA ARG A 209 -38.10 -46.19 1.65
C ARG A 209 -37.85 -46.63 3.09
N LYS A 210 -38.19 -47.88 3.41
CA LYS A 210 -37.84 -48.49 4.71
C LYS A 210 -36.36 -48.93 4.71
N PRO A 211 -35.59 -48.68 5.78
CA PRO A 211 -34.22 -49.18 5.88
C PRO A 211 -34.23 -50.71 5.90
N SER A 212 -33.35 -51.35 5.11
CA SER A 212 -33.28 -52.81 5.05
C SER A 212 -32.83 -53.38 6.39
N ALA A 213 -33.56 -54.35 6.94
CA ALA A 213 -33.45 -54.84 8.33
C ALA A 213 -32.22 -55.75 8.61
N GLY A 214 -31.10 -55.58 7.90
CA GLY A 214 -30.04 -56.61 7.82
C GLY A 214 -28.74 -56.37 8.58
N LYS A 215 -28.42 -55.16 9.05
CA LYS A 215 -27.12 -54.89 9.69
C LYS A 215 -27.22 -53.83 10.78
N THR A 216 -27.69 -54.21 11.97
CA THR A 216 -27.60 -53.38 13.17
C THR A 216 -26.40 -53.87 13.98
N GLN A 217 -25.22 -53.29 13.73
CA GLN A 217 -24.08 -53.47 14.63
C GLN A 217 -24.34 -52.67 15.92
N LYS A 218 -24.19 -53.36 17.05
CA LYS A 218 -24.26 -52.85 18.43
C LYS A 218 -23.49 -51.53 18.58
N THR A 219 -24.19 -50.43 18.83
CA THR A 219 -23.62 -49.31 19.57
C THR A 219 -24.05 -49.45 21.02
N THR A 220 -23.06 -49.62 21.89
CA THR A 220 -23.18 -49.84 23.32
C THR A 220 -23.72 -48.60 24.02
N ASP A 221 -24.69 -48.84 24.90
CA ASP A 221 -25.20 -47.95 25.95
C ASP A 221 -24.09 -47.19 26.68
N LEU A 222 -24.11 -45.86 26.60
CA LEU A 222 -23.54 -44.98 27.61
C LEU A 222 -24.64 -44.02 28.09
N LYS A 223 -25.25 -44.40 29.23
CA LYS A 223 -26.12 -43.58 30.05
C LYS A 223 -25.35 -42.36 30.59
N THR A 224 -25.56 -41.18 30.01
CA THR A 224 -25.14 -39.92 30.64
C THR A 224 -26.27 -39.38 31.51
N LYS A 225 -26.07 -39.52 32.82
CA LYS A 225 -26.89 -39.02 33.91
C LYS A 225 -26.88 -37.49 33.90
N ARG A 226 -28.00 -36.88 33.52
CA ARG A 226 -28.24 -35.42 33.52
C ARG A 226 -28.25 -34.91 34.96
N GLN A 227 -27.15 -34.32 35.42
CA GLN A 227 -27.12 -33.58 36.69
C GLN A 227 -27.80 -32.22 36.51
N LYS A 228 -28.76 -31.99 37.40
CA LYS A 228 -29.61 -30.81 37.52
C LYS A 228 -28.86 -29.80 38.39
N THR A 229 -28.29 -28.75 37.80
CA THR A 229 -27.78 -27.61 38.58
C THR A 229 -28.90 -26.60 38.74
N ASN A 230 -29.32 -26.41 39.99
CA ASN A 230 -30.34 -25.47 40.41
C ASN A 230 -29.84 -24.04 40.23
N THR A 231 -30.68 -23.22 39.60
CA THR A 231 -30.67 -21.77 39.66
C THR A 231 -30.92 -21.33 41.10
N SER A 232 -29.99 -20.60 41.70
CA SER A 232 -30.22 -19.84 42.93
C SER A 232 -30.18 -18.35 42.58
N SER A 233 -31.36 -17.76 42.47
CA SER A 233 -31.56 -16.32 42.68
C SER A 233 -31.34 -16.01 44.16
N SER A 234 -30.55 -14.98 44.44
CA SER A 234 -30.61 -14.14 45.64
C SER A 234 -29.92 -12.84 45.21
N GLU A 235 -30.66 -11.77 44.90
CA GLU A 235 -31.02 -10.70 45.85
C GLU A 235 -29.83 -10.28 46.72
N GLN A 236 -29.09 -9.24 46.30
CA GLN A 236 -29.14 -7.86 46.80
C GLN A 236 -28.22 -6.94 45.99
#